data_AF-A0A257PRF9-F1
#
_entry.id   AF-A0A257PRF9-F1
#
_cell.length_a   1.000
_cell.length_b   1.000
_cell.length_c   1.000
_cell.angle_alpha   90.00
_cell.angle_beta   90.00
_cell.angle_gamma   90.00
#
_symmetry.space_group_name_H-M   'P 1'
#
loop_
_entity.id
_entity.type
_entity.pdbx_description
1 polymer ?
#
loop_
_entity_poly.entity_id
_entity_poly.type
_entity_poly.pdbx_seq_one_letter_code
_entity_poly.pdbx_strand_id
1 'polypeptide(L)'
;MVSTGAILSYRLFDVGYAIDLAKAEEVWARTVRTGSSRGRLAMTPPKAVAFGVPPVALGLGPLTLDLPDGPMQAIVNARLYDFGVISLAIRVPAINLTWAAFSQRLNAVDAILGAEAGSSLWPALLDRVRQGIGEALIRPLASALDEDYIIGIVNAFDRPVATDSLPPDMDLVPLLSGEVRPLSEGSRRDLLRHRYSYYTDDLVVLTWDRAFICEPRGDSDVVDVLEVANAQLLEMRYYDELLDAELPRMYDMVEAARRRRPLPTARRFADLARRLYTVVAEVTELTEKVDNALQVTEDVYLARIYAAALDLSRVPAVSAAVDRKLAIIRDTYTALYDEASSNRSEMLEIIILVLIALEIVLAVVR
;
A
#
# COMPACT_ATOMS: atom_id res chain seq x y z
N MET A 1 20.64 -21.13 -19.63
CA MET A 1 21.12 -20.42 -18.42
C MET A 1 20.57 -19.01 -18.43
N VAL A 2 20.32 -18.45 -17.25
CA VAL A 2 20.08 -17.01 -17.05
C VAL A 2 21.43 -16.32 -17.17
N SER A 3 21.66 -15.57 -18.24
CA SER A 3 22.91 -14.83 -18.44
C SER A 3 22.90 -13.56 -17.61
N THR A 4 21.79 -12.81 -17.64
CA THR A 4 21.58 -11.62 -16.81
C THR A 4 20.18 -11.58 -16.22
N GLY A 5 20.10 -11.33 -14.92
CA GLY A 5 18.86 -11.20 -14.19
C GLY A 5 19.10 -10.66 -12.78
N ALA A 6 18.02 -10.53 -12.02
CA ALA A 6 18.06 -10.12 -10.63
C ALA A 6 16.84 -10.65 -9.87
N ILE A 7 16.96 -10.71 -8.55
CA ILE A 7 15.85 -10.96 -7.64
C ILE A 7 15.61 -9.66 -6.87
N LEU A 8 14.37 -9.20 -6.84
CA LEU A 8 13.94 -8.04 -6.05
C LEU A 8 13.05 -8.54 -4.93
N SER A 9 13.41 -8.26 -3.69
CA SER A 9 12.53 -8.46 -2.54
C SER A 9 12.06 -7.09 -2.05
N TYR A 10 10.75 -6.97 -1.88
CA TYR A 10 10.07 -5.77 -1.41
C TYR A 10 9.58 -5.93 0.01
N ARG A 11 9.61 -4.83 0.75
CA ARG A 11 8.88 -4.64 1.99
C ARG A 11 8.31 -3.23 2.01
N LEU A 12 6.99 -3.11 2.11
CA LEU A 12 6.29 -1.85 2.12
C LEU A 12 5.78 -1.58 3.54
N PHE A 13 5.89 -0.34 3.99
CA PHE A 13 5.48 0.08 5.31
C PHE A 13 4.62 1.34 5.24
N ASP A 14 3.54 1.35 6.00
CA ASP A 14 2.81 2.57 6.29
C ASP A 14 3.51 3.29 7.46
N VAL A 15 3.91 4.53 7.24
CA VAL A 15 4.69 5.31 8.21
C VAL A 15 3.98 6.57 8.71
N GLY A 16 2.83 6.93 8.15
CA GLY A 16 2.16 8.19 8.48
C GLY A 16 1.02 8.51 7.54
N TYR A 17 0.21 9.52 7.90
CA TYR A 17 -0.90 9.98 7.07
C TYR A 17 -0.47 10.44 5.67
N ALA A 18 0.69 11.09 5.56
CA ALA A 18 1.25 11.54 4.30
C ALA A 18 2.75 11.80 4.42
N ILE A 19 3.43 11.89 3.29
CA ILE A 19 4.83 12.32 3.18
C ILE A 19 4.90 13.56 2.29
N ASP A 20 5.47 14.64 2.81
CA ASP A 20 5.83 15.79 1.97
C ASP A 20 7.07 15.43 1.14
N LEU A 21 6.83 14.97 -0.09
CA LEU A 21 7.88 14.46 -0.97
C LEU A 21 8.96 15.50 -1.28
N ALA A 22 8.58 16.76 -1.51
CA ALA A 22 9.54 17.83 -1.80
C ALA A 22 10.45 18.10 -0.59
N LYS A 23 9.86 18.13 0.62
CA LYS A 23 10.63 18.27 1.86
C LYS A 23 11.49 17.05 2.14
N ALA A 24 11.00 15.84 1.85
CA ALA A 24 11.76 14.60 2.02
C ALA A 24 13.03 14.61 1.14
N GLU A 25 12.91 15.03 -0.13
CA GLU A 25 14.06 15.21 -1.02
C GLU A 25 15.07 16.23 -0.49
N GLU A 26 14.60 17.39 -0.02
CA GLU A 26 15.46 18.45 0.51
C GLU A 26 16.25 17.96 1.75
N VAL A 27 15.54 17.38 2.72
CA VAL A 27 16.13 16.90 3.97
C VAL A 27 17.11 15.77 3.68
N TRP A 28 16.74 14.81 2.83
CA TRP A 28 17.62 13.70 2.46
C TRP A 28 18.89 14.18 1.77
N ALA A 29 18.79 15.13 0.84
CA ALA A 29 19.94 15.71 0.16
C ALA A 29 20.89 16.45 1.13
N ARG A 30 20.38 17.09 2.19
CA ARG A 30 21.23 17.68 3.25
C ARG A 30 21.99 16.60 4.00
N THR A 31 21.32 15.52 4.41
CA THR A 31 21.90 14.39 5.14
C THR A 31 23.00 13.67 4.34
N VAL A 32 22.84 13.57 3.02
CA VAL A 32 23.87 12.99 2.12
C VAL A 32 25.09 13.91 1.99
N ARG A 33 24.90 15.24 1.99
CA ARG A 33 25.99 16.22 1.85
C ARG A 33 26.84 16.42 3.11
N THR A 34 26.27 16.20 4.31
CA THR A 34 26.95 16.46 5.60
C THR A 34 27.76 15.29 6.15
N GLY A 35 27.70 14.11 5.52
CA GLY A 35 28.56 12.97 5.82
C GLY A 35 27.81 11.73 6.32
N SER A 36 28.27 10.55 5.87
CA SER A 36 27.89 9.19 6.31
C SER A 36 26.75 8.44 5.61
N SER A 37 25.99 9.04 4.68
CA SER A 37 24.98 8.30 3.89
C SER A 37 25.32 8.33 2.40
N ARG A 38 25.74 7.20 1.82
CA ARG A 38 25.98 7.04 0.36
C ARG A 38 24.67 6.87 -0.42
N GLY A 39 23.65 7.66 -0.10
CA GLY A 39 22.40 7.66 -0.85
C GLY A 39 22.46 8.64 -2.03
N ARG A 40 22.15 8.17 -3.24
CA ARG A 40 21.92 9.05 -4.40
C ARG A 40 20.43 9.18 -4.64
N LEU A 41 19.99 10.39 -5.00
CA LEU A 41 18.70 10.56 -5.67
C LEU A 41 18.84 10.05 -7.10
N ALA A 42 17.88 9.24 -7.54
CA ALA A 42 17.76 8.83 -8.93
C ALA A 42 16.50 9.46 -9.51
N MET A 43 16.63 10.15 -10.66
CA MET A 43 15.46 10.56 -11.43
C MET A 43 14.88 9.32 -12.11
N THR A 44 13.56 9.14 -12.02
CA THR A 44 12.84 8.10 -12.76
C THR A 44 12.93 8.41 -14.27
N PRO A 45 13.34 7.45 -15.13
CA PRO A 45 13.31 7.65 -16.59
C PRO A 45 11.87 7.86 -17.08
N PRO A 46 11.65 8.41 -18.30
CA PRO A 46 10.31 8.49 -18.88
C PRO A 46 9.78 7.07 -19.14
N LYS A 47 8.74 6.67 -18.40
CA LYS A 47 8.13 5.33 -18.41
C LYS A 47 6.78 5.35 -19.14
N ALA A 48 6.28 4.17 -19.57
CA ALA A 48 4.92 4.02 -20.10
C ALA A 48 3.83 4.17 -19.00
N VAL A 49 4.26 4.38 -17.77
CA VAL A 49 3.43 4.61 -16.60
C VAL A 49 3.65 6.03 -16.11
N ALA A 50 2.55 6.78 -15.94
CA ALA A 50 2.58 8.10 -15.33
C ALA A 50 2.10 7.98 -13.87
N PHE A 51 2.92 8.46 -12.93
CA PHE A 51 2.45 8.64 -11.57
C PHE A 51 1.64 9.94 -11.49
N GLY A 52 0.50 9.93 -10.80
CA GLY A 52 -0.23 11.18 -10.53
C GLY A 52 0.65 12.14 -9.73
N VAL A 53 1.27 11.63 -8.66
CA VAL A 53 2.36 12.28 -7.92
C VAL A 53 3.58 11.34 -7.95
N PRO A 54 4.67 11.69 -8.65
CA PRO A 54 5.85 10.83 -8.74
C PRO A 54 6.48 10.52 -7.38
N PRO A 55 6.73 9.24 -7.04
CA PRO A 55 7.36 8.87 -5.80
C PRO A 55 8.84 9.29 -5.78
N VAL A 56 9.36 9.56 -4.59
CA VAL A 56 10.76 9.94 -4.39
C VAL A 56 11.61 8.69 -4.19
N ALA A 57 12.62 8.49 -5.06
CA ALA A 57 13.54 7.37 -4.96
C ALA A 57 14.83 7.73 -4.20
N LEU A 58 15.12 6.97 -3.14
CA LEU A 58 16.30 7.12 -2.30
C LEU A 58 17.20 5.89 -2.41
N GLY A 59 18.46 6.05 -2.82
CA GLY A 59 19.46 5.00 -2.64
C GLY A 59 19.85 4.87 -1.17
N LEU A 60 19.91 3.65 -0.64
CA LEU A 60 20.39 3.38 0.73
C LEU A 60 21.82 2.83 0.76
N GLY A 61 22.42 2.61 -0.41
CA GLY A 61 23.75 2.01 -0.54
C GLY A 61 23.68 0.48 -0.55
N PRO A 62 24.82 -0.18 -0.80
CA PRO A 62 24.86 -1.63 -0.90
C PRO A 62 24.84 -2.29 0.49
N LEU A 63 24.29 -3.50 0.55
CA LEU A 63 24.40 -4.40 1.71
C LEU A 63 24.93 -5.76 1.25
N THR A 64 25.48 -6.55 2.18
CA THR A 64 25.90 -7.93 1.90
C THR A 64 24.84 -8.88 2.46
N LEU A 65 24.35 -9.81 1.63
CA LEU A 65 23.50 -10.92 2.06
C LEU A 65 24.32 -12.21 2.06
N ASP A 66 24.21 -12.98 3.13
CA ASP A 66 24.82 -14.31 3.21
C ASP A 66 23.87 -15.34 2.61
N LEU A 67 24.07 -15.66 1.33
CA LEU A 67 23.28 -16.66 0.60
C LEU A 67 23.97 -18.03 0.61
N PRO A 68 23.25 -19.14 0.36
CA PRO A 68 23.83 -20.49 0.31
C PRO A 68 24.97 -20.65 -0.70
N ASP A 69 25.00 -19.83 -1.74
CA ASP A 69 26.04 -19.81 -2.79
C ASP A 69 27.15 -18.77 -2.53
N GLY A 70 27.12 -18.10 -1.38
CA GLY A 70 28.16 -17.18 -0.90
C GLY A 70 27.63 -15.77 -0.56
N PRO A 71 28.47 -14.93 0.07
CA PRO A 71 28.12 -13.55 0.36
C PRO A 71 27.93 -12.77 -0.94
N MET A 72 26.79 -12.08 -1.05
CA MET A 72 26.36 -11.36 -2.24
C MET A 72 26.12 -9.88 -1.94
N GLN A 73 26.68 -8.99 -2.77
CA GLN A 73 26.36 -7.57 -2.71
C GLN A 73 24.99 -7.31 -3.34
N ALA A 74 24.07 -6.78 -2.54
CA ALA A 74 22.74 -6.36 -2.94
C ALA A 74 22.63 -4.83 -2.91
N ILE A 75 21.81 -4.26 -3.79
CA ILE A 75 21.53 -2.82 -3.84
C ILE A 75 20.21 -2.58 -3.11
N VAL A 76 20.20 -1.59 -2.22
CA VAL A 76 19.01 -1.21 -1.47
C VAL A 76 18.52 0.16 -1.92
N ASN A 77 17.23 0.22 -2.24
CA ASN A 77 16.54 1.47 -2.57
C ASN A 77 15.28 1.59 -1.72
N ALA A 78 14.84 2.83 -1.51
CA ALA A 78 13.53 3.15 -0.97
C ALA A 78 12.76 4.02 -1.97
N ARG A 79 11.45 3.81 -2.11
CA ARG A 79 10.53 4.77 -2.73
C ARG A 79 9.57 5.30 -1.68
N LEU A 80 9.37 6.61 -1.68
CA LEU A 80 8.42 7.31 -0.81
C LEU A 80 7.20 7.72 -1.63
N TYR A 81 6.02 7.38 -1.13
CA TYR A 81 4.75 7.80 -1.69
C TYR A 81 4.13 8.90 -0.82
N ASP A 82 3.48 9.87 -1.45
CA ASP A 82 2.90 11.04 -0.78
C ASP A 82 1.76 10.67 0.17
N PHE A 83 1.09 9.55 -0.07
CA PHE A 83 0.03 8.98 0.78
C PHE A 83 0.55 8.18 1.99
N GLY A 84 1.83 8.27 2.36
CA GLY A 84 2.29 7.72 3.64
C GLY A 84 3.06 6.41 3.58
N VAL A 85 3.26 5.84 2.39
CA VAL A 85 3.93 4.54 2.21
C VAL A 85 5.42 4.70 1.88
N ILE A 86 6.24 3.87 2.52
CA ILE A 86 7.65 3.64 2.16
C ILE A 86 7.81 2.22 1.63
N SER A 87 8.21 2.10 0.36
CA SER A 87 8.58 0.82 -0.26
C SER A 87 10.10 0.65 -0.20
N LEU A 88 10.58 -0.37 0.50
CA LEU A 88 11.98 -0.78 0.51
C LEU A 88 12.18 -1.94 -0.47
N ALA A 89 13.22 -1.84 -1.30
CA ALA A 89 13.57 -2.86 -2.28
C ALA A 89 15.03 -3.28 -2.13
N ILE A 90 15.26 -4.58 -2.01
CA ILE A 90 16.60 -5.19 -2.03
C ILE A 90 16.75 -5.95 -3.35
N ARG A 91 17.67 -5.48 -4.19
CA ARG A 91 18.00 -6.09 -5.48
C ARG A 91 19.26 -6.94 -5.37
N VAL A 92 19.09 -8.24 -5.56
CA VAL A 92 20.17 -9.25 -5.56
C VAL A 92 20.49 -9.63 -7.02
N PRO A 93 21.75 -9.53 -7.47
CA PRO A 93 22.10 -9.93 -8.83
C PRO A 93 21.99 -11.45 -9.04
N ALA A 94 21.52 -11.85 -10.22
CA ALA A 94 21.37 -13.25 -10.61
C ALA A 94 21.93 -13.44 -12.03
N ILE A 95 23.26 -13.59 -12.11
CA ILE A 95 24.05 -13.56 -13.35
C ILE A 95 24.71 -14.92 -13.55
N ASN A 96 24.71 -15.42 -14.79
CA ASN A 96 25.31 -16.70 -15.18
C ASN A 96 24.86 -17.90 -14.33
N LEU A 97 23.54 -18.02 -14.11
CA LEU A 97 22.95 -19.10 -13.33
C LEU A 97 22.24 -20.12 -14.22
N THR A 98 22.28 -21.40 -13.84
CA THR A 98 21.31 -22.35 -14.38
C THR A 98 19.90 -21.98 -13.90
N TRP A 99 18.86 -22.45 -14.59
CA TRP A 99 17.48 -22.17 -14.17
C TRP A 99 17.21 -22.66 -12.73
N ALA A 100 17.68 -23.87 -12.42
CA ALA A 100 17.57 -24.43 -11.07
C ALA A 100 18.28 -23.55 -10.02
N ALA A 101 19.49 -23.07 -10.30
CA ALA A 101 20.22 -22.18 -9.40
C ALA A 101 19.53 -20.82 -9.24
N PHE A 102 18.93 -20.28 -10.31
CA PHE A 102 18.14 -19.05 -10.25
C PHE A 102 16.91 -19.21 -9.33
N SER A 103 16.14 -20.29 -9.51
CA SER A 103 14.99 -20.61 -8.65
C SER A 103 15.39 -20.84 -7.19
N GLN A 104 16.49 -21.57 -6.95
CA GLN A 104 17.03 -21.77 -5.60
C GLN A 104 17.47 -20.45 -4.96
N ARG A 105 18.12 -19.56 -5.72
CA ARG A 105 18.53 -18.24 -5.20
C ARG A 105 17.32 -17.39 -4.83
N LEU A 106 16.26 -17.38 -5.64
CA LEU A 106 15.04 -16.64 -5.30
C LEU A 106 14.44 -17.14 -3.99
N ASN A 107 14.31 -18.46 -3.83
CA ASN A 107 13.77 -19.05 -2.60
C ASN A 107 14.70 -18.84 -1.39
N ALA A 108 16.02 -18.80 -1.59
CA ALA A 108 16.96 -18.47 -0.51
C ALA A 108 16.88 -17.00 -0.09
N VAL A 109 16.71 -16.08 -1.04
CA VAL A 109 16.48 -14.66 -0.75
C VAL A 109 15.18 -14.49 0.05
N ASP A 110 14.11 -15.17 -0.37
CA ASP A 110 12.83 -15.17 0.33
C ASP A 110 12.94 -15.76 1.75
N ALA A 111 13.68 -16.84 1.95
CA ALA A 111 13.89 -17.40 3.28
C ALA A 111 14.63 -16.45 4.25
N ILE A 112 15.36 -15.47 3.73
CA ILE A 112 16.13 -14.50 4.54
C ILE A 112 15.35 -13.17 4.69
N LEU A 113 14.59 -12.78 3.66
CA LEU A 113 13.97 -11.46 3.55
C LEU A 113 12.44 -11.46 3.53
N GLY A 114 11.80 -12.61 3.30
CA GLY A 114 10.34 -12.77 3.30
C GLY A 114 9.73 -12.58 4.69
N ALA A 115 8.41 -12.41 4.76
CA ALA A 115 7.71 -12.04 6.00
C ALA A 115 7.99 -13.02 7.15
N GLU A 116 8.06 -14.31 6.84
CA GLU A 116 8.26 -15.37 7.83
C GLU A 116 9.70 -15.44 8.37
N ALA A 117 10.66 -14.77 7.74
CA ALA A 117 12.08 -14.83 8.12
C ALA A 117 12.38 -14.10 9.44
N GLY A 118 11.50 -13.17 9.88
CA GLY A 118 11.71 -12.39 11.11
C GLY A 118 12.96 -11.50 11.07
N SER A 119 13.40 -11.09 9.88
CA SER A 119 14.63 -10.34 9.67
C SER A 119 14.57 -8.93 10.30
N SER A 120 15.54 -8.61 11.16
CA SER A 120 15.70 -7.26 11.72
C SER A 120 16.24 -6.24 10.71
N LEU A 121 16.57 -6.69 9.49
CA LEU A 121 17.08 -5.84 8.42
C LEU A 121 16.03 -4.82 7.96
N TRP A 122 14.77 -5.23 7.78
CA TRP A 122 13.74 -4.31 7.29
C TRP A 122 13.43 -3.19 8.27
N PRO A 123 13.21 -3.45 9.58
CA PRO A 123 13.07 -2.39 10.56
C PRO A 123 14.29 -1.46 10.61
N ALA A 124 15.51 -1.99 10.52
CA ALA A 124 16.73 -1.16 10.55
C ALA A 124 16.84 -0.24 9.32
N LEU A 125 16.48 -0.73 8.14
CA LEU A 125 16.43 0.07 6.92
C LEU A 125 15.32 1.13 6.99
N LEU A 126 14.13 0.75 7.47
CA LEU A 126 13.02 1.67 7.67
C LEU A 126 13.39 2.80 8.64
N ASP A 127 13.97 2.47 9.79
CA ASP A 127 14.39 3.45 10.79
C ASP A 127 15.41 4.43 10.23
N ARG A 128 16.35 3.94 9.41
CA ARG A 128 17.30 4.82 8.71
C ARG A 128 16.61 5.79 7.76
N VAL A 129 15.59 5.34 7.02
CA VAL A 129 14.80 6.24 6.16
C VAL A 129 14.03 7.24 7.02
N ARG A 130 13.30 6.79 8.04
CA ARG A 130 12.50 7.64 8.95
C ARG A 130 13.35 8.70 9.63
N GLN A 131 14.56 8.37 10.08
CA GLN A 131 15.51 9.33 10.64
C GLN A 131 15.95 10.38 9.61
N GLY A 132 16.13 9.97 8.34
CA GLY A 132 16.54 10.87 7.27
C GLY A 132 15.42 11.77 6.73
N ILE A 133 14.14 11.40 6.89
CA ILE A 133 12.99 12.16 6.37
C ILE A 133 12.00 12.62 7.43
N GLY A 134 12.31 12.48 8.72
CA GLY A 134 11.33 12.65 9.81
C GLY A 134 10.56 13.98 9.79
N GLU A 135 11.20 15.08 9.35
CA GLU A 135 10.54 16.39 9.21
C GLU A 135 9.49 16.44 8.09
N ALA A 136 9.54 15.52 7.13
CA ALA A 136 8.61 15.40 6.01
C ALA A 136 7.42 14.47 6.31
N LEU A 137 7.46 13.71 7.40
CA LEU A 137 6.36 12.83 7.79
C LEU A 137 5.22 13.65 8.42
N ILE A 138 4.03 13.51 7.85
CA ILE A 138 2.80 14.14 8.34
C ILE A 138 2.04 13.12 9.16
N ARG A 139 1.80 13.43 10.45
CA ARG A 139 1.19 12.52 11.44
C ARG A 139 1.81 11.11 11.39
N PRO A 140 3.06 10.95 11.85
CA PRO A 140 3.74 9.66 11.82
C PRO A 140 2.95 8.59 12.57
N LEU A 141 2.88 7.40 11.98
CA LEU A 141 2.20 6.24 12.55
C LEU A 141 3.21 5.30 13.21
N ALA A 142 2.72 4.60 14.24
CA ALA A 142 3.41 3.46 14.84
C ALA A 142 2.82 2.13 14.32
N SER A 143 2.21 2.16 13.14
CA SER A 143 1.64 0.97 12.51
C SER A 143 2.73 -0.08 12.31
N ALA A 144 2.38 -1.33 12.56
CA ALA A 144 3.21 -2.49 12.26
C ALA A 144 2.77 -3.16 10.95
N LEU A 145 1.83 -2.55 10.22
CA LEU A 145 1.34 -3.10 8.97
C LEU A 145 2.42 -3.01 7.90
N ASP A 146 2.67 -4.15 7.26
CA ASP A 146 3.59 -4.26 6.15
C ASP A 146 3.05 -5.22 5.08
N GLU A 147 3.58 -5.06 3.87
CA GLU A 147 3.39 -5.99 2.76
C GLU A 147 4.74 -6.43 2.21
N ASP A 148 4.82 -7.67 1.74
CA ASP A 148 5.96 -8.19 1.01
C ASP A 148 5.64 -8.77 -0.34
N TYR A 149 6.62 -8.68 -1.22
CA TYR A 149 6.52 -9.20 -2.57
C TYR A 149 7.92 -9.51 -3.11
N ILE A 150 8.09 -10.65 -3.77
CA ILE A 150 9.39 -11.02 -4.36
C ILE A 150 9.28 -11.28 -5.87
N ILE A 151 10.19 -10.69 -6.63
CA ILE A 151 10.17 -10.74 -8.09
C ILE A 151 11.49 -11.33 -8.61
N GLY A 152 11.38 -12.41 -9.39
CA GLY A 152 12.48 -12.95 -10.19
C GLY A 152 12.47 -12.32 -11.58
N ILE A 153 13.52 -11.55 -11.91
CA ILE A 153 13.68 -10.91 -13.21
C ILE A 153 14.78 -11.60 -14.02
N VAL A 154 14.47 -11.94 -15.25
CA VAL A 154 15.42 -12.38 -16.27
C VAL A 154 15.43 -11.38 -17.42
N ASN A 155 16.59 -10.79 -17.67
CA ASN A 155 16.79 -9.87 -18.80
C ASN A 155 17.45 -10.54 -19.99
N ALA A 156 18.16 -11.64 -19.79
CA ALA A 156 18.66 -12.42 -20.90
C ALA A 156 18.93 -13.86 -20.47
N PHE A 157 18.70 -14.75 -21.43
CA PHE A 157 19.17 -16.12 -21.39
C PHE A 157 20.45 -16.24 -22.25
N ASP A 158 21.19 -17.32 -22.05
CA ASP A 158 22.33 -17.72 -22.90
C ASP A 158 21.93 -18.13 -24.34
N ARG A 159 20.64 -18.41 -24.55
CA ARG A 159 20.03 -18.74 -25.84
C ARG A 159 18.70 -18.00 -25.99
N PRO A 160 18.22 -17.73 -27.21
CA PRO A 160 16.85 -17.27 -27.41
C PRO A 160 15.87 -18.28 -26.81
N VAL A 161 14.97 -17.80 -25.95
CA VAL A 161 13.90 -18.60 -25.35
C VAL A 161 12.58 -17.97 -25.79
N ALA A 162 11.79 -18.73 -26.53
CA ALA A 162 10.43 -18.33 -26.84
C ALA A 162 9.57 -18.50 -25.57
N THR A 163 8.92 -17.43 -25.14
CA THR A 163 8.18 -17.41 -23.88
C THR A 163 6.80 -18.02 -23.98
N ASP A 164 6.27 -18.24 -25.18
CA ASP A 164 5.03 -18.97 -25.44
C ASP A 164 5.16 -20.46 -25.05
N SER A 165 6.33 -21.06 -25.25
CA SER A 165 6.66 -22.43 -24.86
C SER A 165 7.98 -22.48 -24.11
N LEU A 166 7.94 -22.18 -22.80
CA LEU A 166 9.10 -22.36 -21.95
C LEU A 166 9.58 -23.83 -22.01
N PRO A 167 10.90 -24.06 -22.17
CA PRO A 167 11.46 -25.40 -22.12
C PRO A 167 11.07 -26.15 -20.85
N PRO A 168 10.87 -27.48 -20.87
CA PRO A 168 10.47 -28.26 -19.69
C PRO A 168 11.45 -28.17 -18.51
N ASP A 169 12.73 -27.87 -18.78
CA ASP A 169 13.76 -27.63 -17.76
C ASP A 169 13.61 -26.27 -17.05
N MET A 170 12.75 -25.38 -17.58
CA MET A 170 12.39 -24.09 -17.00
C MET A 170 11.02 -24.13 -16.30
N ASP A 171 10.86 -25.07 -15.37
CA ASP A 171 9.65 -25.12 -14.53
C ASP A 171 9.59 -23.88 -13.62
N LEU A 172 8.56 -23.04 -13.83
CA LEU A 172 8.31 -21.85 -13.02
C LEU A 172 7.72 -22.20 -11.64
N VAL A 173 7.13 -23.38 -11.49
CA VAL A 173 6.36 -23.73 -10.28
C VAL A 173 7.20 -23.63 -9.01
N PRO A 174 8.40 -24.23 -8.88
CA PRO A 174 9.19 -24.14 -7.65
C PRO A 174 9.64 -22.71 -7.30
N LEU A 175 9.77 -21.85 -8.31
CA LEU A 175 10.13 -20.44 -8.14
C LEU A 175 8.93 -19.64 -7.62
N LEU A 176 7.75 -19.88 -8.19
CA LEU A 176 6.52 -19.13 -7.91
C LEU A 176 5.76 -19.63 -6.68
N SER A 177 5.94 -20.89 -6.27
CA SER A 177 5.31 -21.41 -5.05
C SER A 177 6.19 -21.30 -3.81
N GLY A 178 7.51 -21.17 -3.96
CA GLY A 178 8.47 -21.35 -2.87
C GLY A 178 8.58 -22.80 -2.36
N GLU A 179 7.75 -23.70 -2.87
CA GLU A 179 7.63 -25.09 -2.39
C GLU A 179 8.62 -26.03 -3.09
N VAL A 180 9.28 -26.87 -2.29
CA VAL A 180 10.14 -27.94 -2.80
C VAL A 180 9.32 -29.20 -3.14
N ARG A 181 8.16 -29.37 -2.50
CA ARG A 181 7.30 -30.54 -2.72
C ARG A 181 6.51 -30.38 -4.02
N PRO A 182 6.33 -31.46 -4.80
CA PRO A 182 5.50 -31.42 -6.00
C PRO A 182 4.06 -31.00 -5.67
N LEU A 183 3.61 -29.92 -6.30
CA LEU A 183 2.22 -29.50 -6.23
C LEU A 183 1.32 -30.41 -7.07
N SER A 184 0.05 -30.50 -6.67
CA SER A 184 -0.97 -31.18 -7.47
C SER A 184 -1.16 -30.51 -8.84
N GLU A 185 -1.62 -31.26 -9.84
CA GLU A 185 -1.89 -30.70 -11.17
C GLU A 185 -2.91 -29.55 -11.15
N GLY A 186 -3.89 -29.60 -10.24
CA GLY A 186 -4.84 -28.50 -10.05
C GLY A 186 -4.15 -27.24 -9.53
N SER A 187 -3.32 -27.39 -8.50
CA SER A 187 -2.54 -26.30 -7.91
C SER A 187 -1.53 -25.71 -8.89
N ARG A 188 -0.86 -26.56 -9.70
CA ARG A 188 0.06 -26.11 -10.76
C ARG A 188 -0.66 -25.23 -11.79
N ARG A 189 -1.84 -25.64 -12.24
CA ARG A 189 -2.63 -24.85 -13.20
C ARG A 189 -3.10 -23.53 -12.60
N ASP A 190 -3.52 -23.53 -11.34
CA ASP A 190 -3.97 -22.32 -10.66
C ASP A 190 -2.83 -21.32 -10.45
N LEU A 191 -1.67 -21.80 -9.99
CA LEU A 191 -0.46 -20.99 -9.81
C LEU A 191 -0.01 -20.30 -11.11
N LEU A 192 -0.14 -20.99 -12.25
CA LEU A 192 0.29 -20.49 -13.56
C LEU A 192 -0.83 -19.75 -14.33
N ARG A 193 -1.98 -19.51 -13.69
CA ARG A 193 -3.16 -18.94 -14.34
C ARG A 193 -2.94 -17.50 -14.81
N HIS A 194 -2.24 -16.69 -14.02
CA HIS A 194 -2.01 -15.27 -14.30
C HIS A 194 -0.72 -15.08 -15.10
N ARG A 195 -0.75 -15.53 -16.36
CA ARG A 195 0.36 -15.48 -17.31
C ARG A 195 0.08 -14.44 -18.40
N TYR A 196 1.04 -13.55 -18.64
CA TYR A 196 0.90 -12.46 -19.60
C TYR A 196 2.16 -12.31 -20.46
N SER A 197 1.97 -12.22 -21.77
CA SER A 197 3.00 -11.85 -22.74
C SER A 197 2.42 -10.82 -23.70
N TYR A 198 3.28 -9.96 -24.22
CA TYR A 198 2.99 -9.03 -25.31
C TYR A 198 3.82 -9.38 -26.55
N TYR A 199 5.10 -9.69 -26.35
CA TYR A 199 6.01 -10.19 -27.38
C TYR A 199 6.24 -11.70 -27.23
N THR A 200 6.94 -12.30 -28.20
CA THR A 200 7.26 -13.74 -28.19
C THR A 200 8.41 -14.10 -27.26
N ASP A 201 9.09 -13.10 -26.70
CA ASP A 201 10.27 -13.19 -25.85
C ASP A 201 10.08 -12.54 -24.47
N ASP A 202 8.90 -11.99 -24.18
CA ASP A 202 8.53 -11.45 -22.87
C ASP A 202 7.56 -12.37 -22.11
N LEU A 203 7.61 -12.31 -20.79
CA LEU A 203 6.73 -13.10 -19.95
C LEU A 203 6.59 -12.51 -18.57
N VAL A 204 5.36 -12.37 -18.11
CA VAL A 204 5.03 -12.03 -16.72
C VAL A 204 4.14 -13.13 -16.17
N VAL A 205 4.50 -13.68 -15.02
CA VAL A 205 3.65 -14.60 -14.25
C VAL A 205 3.52 -14.09 -12.84
N LEU A 206 2.27 -13.91 -12.39
CA LEU A 206 1.94 -13.32 -11.11
C LEU A 206 1.36 -14.36 -10.15
N THR A 207 1.82 -14.34 -8.90
CA THR A 207 1.17 -14.98 -7.75
C THR A 207 0.88 -13.93 -6.67
N TRP A 208 0.26 -14.36 -5.58
CA TRP A 208 -0.13 -13.49 -4.47
C TRP A 208 1.04 -12.70 -3.87
N ASP A 209 2.20 -13.33 -3.74
CA ASP A 209 3.39 -12.83 -3.04
C ASP A 209 4.67 -12.90 -3.91
N ARG A 210 4.61 -13.51 -5.09
CA ARG A 210 5.75 -13.70 -5.99
C ARG A 210 5.40 -13.33 -7.43
N ALA A 211 6.41 -12.91 -8.19
CA ALA A 211 6.30 -12.78 -9.63
C ALA A 211 7.55 -13.26 -10.36
N PHE A 212 7.34 -13.71 -11.60
CA PHE A 212 8.41 -13.93 -12.56
C PHE A 212 8.24 -12.98 -13.73
N ILE A 213 9.33 -12.28 -14.10
CA ILE A 213 9.38 -11.35 -15.23
C ILE A 213 10.55 -11.73 -16.13
N CYS A 214 10.27 -12.03 -17.39
CA CYS A 214 11.23 -12.10 -18.47
C CYS A 214 11.04 -10.86 -19.34
N GLU A 215 12.00 -9.94 -19.33
CA GLU A 215 11.97 -8.72 -20.13
C GLU A 215 13.36 -8.45 -20.74
N PRO A 216 13.58 -8.85 -22.01
CA PRO A 216 14.85 -8.70 -22.70
C PRO A 216 15.36 -7.27 -22.82
N ARG A 217 14.48 -6.27 -22.74
CA ARG A 217 14.80 -4.86 -22.98
C ARG A 217 15.40 -4.15 -21.78
N GLY A 218 15.41 -4.80 -20.61
CA GLY A 218 16.16 -4.35 -19.43
C GLY A 218 15.41 -3.41 -18.49
N ASP A 219 14.47 -2.61 -18.98
CA ASP A 219 13.57 -1.79 -18.16
C ASP A 219 12.16 -2.38 -18.22
N SER A 220 11.59 -2.69 -17.07
CA SER A 220 10.28 -3.32 -16.97
C SER A 220 9.39 -2.48 -16.08
N ASP A 221 8.57 -1.65 -16.71
CA ASP A 221 7.51 -0.86 -16.08
C ASP A 221 6.53 -1.75 -15.25
N VAL A 222 6.52 -3.06 -15.53
CA VAL A 222 5.80 -4.06 -14.74
C VAL A 222 6.25 -4.05 -13.28
N VAL A 223 7.53 -3.84 -13.00
CA VAL A 223 8.05 -3.80 -11.62
C VAL A 223 7.43 -2.65 -10.84
N ASP A 224 7.33 -1.46 -11.46
CA ASP A 224 6.71 -0.30 -10.81
C ASP A 224 5.21 -0.51 -10.61
N VAL A 225 4.53 -1.10 -11.61
CA VAL A 225 3.10 -1.44 -11.52
C VAL A 225 2.82 -2.39 -10.34
N LEU A 226 3.65 -3.44 -10.18
CA LEU A 226 3.50 -4.41 -9.10
C LEU A 226 3.80 -3.78 -7.73
N GLU A 227 4.81 -2.92 -7.66
CA GLU A 227 5.12 -2.19 -6.43
C GLU A 227 3.98 -1.27 -6.00
N VAL A 228 3.37 -0.55 -6.94
CA VAL A 228 2.23 0.33 -6.64
C VAL A 228 1.01 -0.48 -6.26
N ALA A 229 0.72 -1.60 -6.92
CA ALA A 229 -0.37 -2.48 -6.53
C ALA A 229 -0.23 -2.97 -5.06
N ASN A 230 0.98 -3.31 -4.63
CA ASN A 230 1.26 -3.67 -3.24
C ASN A 230 1.13 -2.46 -2.29
N ALA A 231 1.54 -1.27 -2.71
CA ALA A 231 1.37 -0.05 -1.91
C ALA A 231 -0.11 0.28 -1.70
N GLN A 232 -0.94 0.09 -2.73
CA GLN A 232 -2.39 0.28 -2.62
C GLN A 232 -3.05 -0.78 -1.72
N LEU A 233 -2.61 -2.04 -1.79
CA LEU A 233 -3.08 -3.07 -0.88
C LEU A 233 -2.80 -2.69 0.58
N LEU A 234 -1.55 -2.31 0.87
CA LEU A 234 -1.12 -1.91 2.21
C LEU A 234 -2.01 -0.80 2.76
N GLU A 235 -2.25 0.23 1.95
CA GLU A 235 -3.01 1.40 2.38
C GLU A 235 -4.50 1.07 2.57
N MET A 236 -5.09 0.24 1.69
CA MET A 236 -6.47 -0.22 1.86
C MET A 236 -6.64 -1.06 3.13
N ARG A 237 -5.66 -1.92 3.45
CA ARG A 237 -5.67 -2.68 4.71
C ARG A 237 -5.54 -1.76 5.92
N TYR A 238 -4.70 -0.73 5.85
CA TYR A 238 -4.57 0.24 6.92
C TYR A 238 -5.90 0.95 7.19
N TYR A 239 -6.62 1.42 6.16
CA TYR A 239 -7.95 2.01 6.36
C TYR A 239 -8.97 1.02 6.88
N ASP A 240 -8.91 -0.23 6.43
CA ASP A 240 -9.80 -1.28 6.93
C ASP A 240 -9.64 -1.47 8.45
N GLU A 241 -8.39 -1.55 8.94
CA GLU A 241 -8.04 -1.66 10.36
C GLU A 241 -8.39 -0.38 11.15
N LEU A 242 -8.13 0.80 10.58
CA LEU A 242 -8.46 2.08 11.19
C LEU A 242 -9.98 2.21 11.42
N LEU A 243 -10.77 1.87 10.39
CA LEU A 243 -12.23 1.92 10.47
C LEU A 243 -12.80 0.86 11.40
N ASP A 244 -12.20 -0.35 11.46
CA ASP A 244 -12.58 -1.37 12.43
C ASP A 244 -12.33 -0.94 13.88
N ALA A 245 -11.28 -0.15 14.13
CA ALA A 245 -11.00 0.40 15.45
C ALA A 245 -11.92 1.58 15.82
N GLU A 246 -12.33 2.41 14.85
CA GLU A 246 -13.18 3.57 15.11
C GLU A 246 -14.67 3.22 15.21
N LEU A 247 -15.20 2.28 14.41
CA LEU A 247 -16.62 1.92 14.40
C LEU A 247 -17.20 1.59 15.81
N PRO A 248 -16.57 0.72 16.63
CA PRO A 248 -17.04 0.45 17.99
C PRO A 248 -17.08 1.70 18.87
N ARG A 249 -16.04 2.56 18.78
CA ARG A 249 -15.96 3.81 19.55
C ARG A 249 -17.11 4.74 19.20
N MET A 250 -17.48 4.78 17.92
CA MET A 250 -18.63 5.55 17.47
C MET A 250 -19.93 5.03 18.08
N TYR A 251 -20.16 3.72 18.06
CA TYR A 251 -21.35 3.12 18.67
C TYR A 251 -21.43 3.42 20.17
N ASP A 252 -20.33 3.28 20.90
CA ASP A 252 -20.24 3.61 22.32
C ASP A 252 -20.57 5.09 22.59
N MET A 253 -20.07 6.00 21.75
CA MET A 253 -20.35 7.43 21.85
C MET A 253 -21.84 7.74 21.60
N VAL A 254 -22.46 7.11 20.60
CA VAL A 254 -23.90 7.24 20.33
C VAL A 254 -24.73 6.74 21.50
N GLU A 255 -24.38 5.58 22.05
CA GLU A 255 -25.09 5.00 23.17
C GLU A 255 -24.95 5.86 24.45
N ALA A 256 -23.74 6.37 24.72
CA ALA A 256 -23.51 7.28 25.83
C ALA A 256 -24.28 8.60 25.70
N ALA A 257 -24.43 9.12 24.48
CA ALA A 257 -25.23 10.30 24.20
C ALA A 257 -26.74 10.04 24.44
N ARG A 258 -27.23 8.83 24.16
CA ARG A 258 -28.63 8.42 24.41
C ARG A 258 -28.94 8.19 25.89
N ARG A 259 -28.00 7.64 26.67
CA ARG A 259 -28.24 7.23 28.07
C ARG A 259 -28.26 8.37 29.11
N ARG A 260 -27.84 9.60 28.78
CA ARG A 260 -27.70 10.71 29.75
C ARG A 260 -28.53 11.96 29.36
N ARG A 261 -29.50 12.37 30.19
CA ARG A 261 -30.25 13.67 30.14
C ARG A 261 -29.99 14.52 31.41
N PRO A 262 -30.28 15.85 31.46
CA PRO A 262 -30.67 16.83 30.43
C PRO A 262 -29.71 18.05 30.42
N LEU A 263 -28.68 18.03 29.59
CA LEU A 263 -27.82 19.18 29.24
C LEU A 263 -27.83 19.28 27.71
N PRO A 264 -27.45 20.39 27.06
CA PRO A 264 -27.80 20.64 25.65
C PRO A 264 -27.17 19.58 24.73
N THR A 265 -27.95 18.53 24.50
CA THR A 265 -27.63 17.30 23.77
C THR A 265 -27.25 17.62 22.34
N ALA A 266 -27.89 18.65 21.76
CA ALA A 266 -27.60 19.14 20.42
C ALA A 266 -26.12 19.53 20.20
N ARG A 267 -25.45 20.13 21.19
CA ARG A 267 -24.01 20.47 21.05
C ARG A 267 -23.14 19.22 21.02
N ARG A 268 -23.43 18.23 21.88
CA ARG A 268 -22.68 16.97 21.95
C ARG A 268 -22.85 16.14 20.68
N PHE A 269 -24.06 16.05 20.15
CA PHE A 269 -24.32 15.39 18.87
C PHE A 269 -23.66 16.14 17.71
N ALA A 270 -23.66 17.47 17.71
CA ALA A 270 -22.95 18.26 16.70
C ALA A 270 -21.42 18.07 16.75
N ASP A 271 -20.83 17.98 17.95
CA ASP A 271 -19.40 17.73 18.12
C ASP A 271 -19.02 16.31 17.69
N LEU A 272 -19.84 15.31 18.03
CA LEU A 272 -19.69 13.93 17.57
C LEU A 272 -19.78 13.86 16.04
N ALA A 273 -20.82 14.48 15.46
CA ALA A 273 -21.02 14.54 14.03
C ALA A 273 -19.82 15.19 13.31
N ARG A 274 -19.26 16.28 13.86
CA ARG A 274 -18.06 16.92 13.30
C ARG A 274 -16.85 15.98 13.31
N ARG A 275 -16.63 15.22 14.39
CA ARG A 275 -15.53 14.23 14.47
C ARG A 275 -15.69 13.12 13.42
N LEU A 276 -16.91 12.62 13.23
CA LEU A 276 -17.21 11.60 12.21
C LEU A 276 -16.96 12.14 10.79
N TYR A 277 -17.39 13.37 10.53
CA TYR A 277 -17.16 14.02 9.24
C TYR A 277 -15.68 14.17 8.92
N THR A 278 -14.85 14.53 9.91
CA THR A 278 -13.39 14.61 9.74
C THR A 278 -12.81 13.26 9.33
N VAL A 279 -13.17 12.16 10.00
CA VAL A 279 -12.66 10.82 9.64
C VAL A 279 -13.06 10.43 8.22
N VAL A 280 -14.33 10.64 7.85
CA VAL A 280 -14.80 10.33 6.49
C VAL A 280 -14.06 11.17 5.45
N ALA A 281 -13.89 12.46 5.69
CA ALA A 281 -13.17 13.35 4.78
C ALA A 281 -11.70 12.96 4.64
N GLU A 282 -11.02 12.63 5.74
CA GLU A 282 -9.62 12.21 5.75
C GLU A 282 -9.40 10.91 5.00
N VAL A 283 -10.23 9.89 5.23
CA VAL A 283 -10.11 8.61 4.53
C VAL A 283 -10.45 8.79 3.05
N THR A 284 -11.47 9.59 2.72
CA THR A 284 -11.87 9.84 1.31
C THR A 284 -10.77 10.58 0.54
N GLU A 285 -10.16 11.61 1.13
CA GLU A 285 -9.03 12.32 0.51
C GLU A 285 -7.87 11.37 0.23
N LEU A 286 -7.59 10.45 1.15
CA LEU A 286 -6.48 9.54 0.99
C LEU A 286 -6.78 8.41 0.00
N THR A 287 -7.97 7.80 -0.01
CA THR A 287 -8.35 6.84 -1.05
C THR A 287 -8.22 7.47 -2.44
N GLU A 288 -8.59 8.75 -2.61
CA GLU A 288 -8.37 9.46 -3.85
C GLU A 288 -6.87 9.59 -4.21
N LYS A 289 -5.97 9.83 -3.25
CA LYS A 289 -4.52 9.86 -3.51
C LYS A 289 -3.99 8.49 -3.92
N VAL A 290 -4.45 7.44 -3.25
CA VAL A 290 -4.07 6.05 -3.53
C VAL A 290 -4.51 5.64 -4.93
N ASP A 291 -5.76 5.94 -5.30
CA ASP A 291 -6.30 5.65 -6.64
C ASP A 291 -5.58 6.44 -7.74
N ASN A 292 -5.14 7.66 -7.44
CA ASN A 292 -4.37 8.51 -8.36
C ASN A 292 -2.86 8.22 -8.37
N ALA A 293 -2.36 7.29 -7.55
CA ALA A 293 -0.94 6.98 -7.46
C ALA A 293 -0.38 6.54 -8.81
N LEU A 294 -1.16 5.79 -9.60
CA LEU A 294 -0.78 5.29 -10.91
C LEU A 294 -1.85 5.59 -11.96
N GLN A 295 -1.44 6.26 -13.03
CA GLN A 295 -2.21 6.37 -14.25
C GLN A 295 -1.52 5.55 -15.34
N VAL A 296 -2.14 4.43 -15.71
CA VAL A 296 -1.71 3.67 -16.88
C VAL A 296 -2.31 4.34 -18.11
N THR A 297 -1.56 5.27 -18.69
CA THR A 297 -2.09 6.23 -19.64
C THR A 297 -2.23 5.68 -21.06
N GLU A 298 -1.34 4.79 -21.52
CA GLU A 298 -1.27 4.43 -22.95
C GLU A 298 -0.94 2.95 -23.26
N ASP A 299 -0.59 2.12 -22.27
CA ASP A 299 -0.21 0.72 -22.50
C ASP A 299 -1.24 -0.29 -21.97
N VAL A 300 -1.95 -0.94 -22.90
CA VAL A 300 -2.95 -1.99 -22.62
C VAL A 300 -2.33 -3.20 -21.93
N TYR A 301 -1.06 -3.53 -22.21
CA TYR A 301 -0.35 -4.64 -21.59
C TYR A 301 -0.12 -4.38 -20.10
N LEU A 302 0.41 -3.19 -19.78
CA LEU A 302 0.65 -2.78 -18.40
C LEU A 302 -0.66 -2.63 -17.63
N ALA A 303 -1.70 -2.08 -18.25
CA ALA A 303 -3.02 -1.93 -17.61
C ALA A 303 -3.61 -3.30 -17.24
N ARG A 304 -3.45 -4.30 -18.11
CA ARG A 304 -3.90 -5.67 -17.86
C ARG A 304 -3.13 -6.34 -16.72
N ILE A 305 -1.82 -6.15 -16.67
CA ILE A 305 -0.98 -6.67 -15.57
C ILE A 305 -1.34 -5.99 -14.26
N TYR A 306 -1.51 -4.68 -14.27
CA TYR A 306 -1.89 -3.91 -13.09
C TYR A 306 -3.25 -4.37 -12.53
N ALA A 307 -4.28 -4.45 -13.37
CA ALA A 307 -5.59 -4.95 -12.96
C ALA A 307 -5.51 -6.37 -12.40
N ALA A 308 -4.73 -7.25 -13.03
CA ALA A 308 -4.52 -8.61 -12.55
C ALA A 308 -3.83 -8.64 -11.18
N ALA A 309 -2.84 -7.78 -10.95
CA ALA A 309 -2.17 -7.67 -9.67
C ALA A 309 -3.13 -7.21 -8.56
N LEU A 310 -3.95 -6.18 -8.82
CA LEU A 310 -4.96 -5.70 -7.87
C LEU A 310 -6.00 -6.77 -7.53
N ASP A 311 -6.52 -7.47 -8.55
CA ASP A 311 -7.48 -8.56 -8.37
C ASP A 311 -6.87 -9.72 -7.57
N LEU A 312 -5.64 -10.10 -7.91
CA LEU A 312 -4.93 -11.19 -7.26
C LEU A 312 -4.69 -10.89 -5.79
N SER A 313 -4.22 -9.68 -5.48
CA SER A 313 -4.02 -9.12 -4.13
C SER A 313 -5.33 -8.78 -3.41
N ARG A 314 -6.50 -9.00 -4.03
CA ARG A 314 -7.85 -8.71 -3.49
C ARG A 314 -8.07 -7.25 -3.08
N VAL A 315 -7.34 -6.31 -3.65
CA VAL A 315 -7.51 -4.87 -3.39
C VAL A 315 -8.97 -4.42 -3.58
N PRO A 316 -9.70 -4.83 -4.65
CA PRO A 316 -11.10 -4.44 -4.82
C PRO A 316 -12.02 -4.93 -3.69
N ALA A 317 -11.74 -6.10 -3.10
CA ALA A 317 -12.54 -6.64 -2.02
C ALA A 317 -12.34 -5.87 -0.70
N VAL A 318 -11.08 -5.49 -0.42
CA VAL A 318 -10.72 -4.66 0.74
C VAL A 318 -11.28 -3.25 0.57
N SER A 319 -11.11 -2.63 -0.60
CA SER A 319 -11.68 -1.31 -0.92
C SER A 319 -13.21 -1.31 -0.74
N ALA A 320 -13.92 -2.33 -1.24
CA ALA A 320 -15.36 -2.43 -1.05
C ALA A 320 -15.76 -2.62 0.42
N ALA A 321 -14.90 -3.20 1.27
CA ALA A 321 -15.14 -3.28 2.71
C ALA A 321 -14.99 -1.90 3.38
N VAL A 322 -13.93 -1.16 3.03
CA VAL A 322 -13.70 0.23 3.45
C VAL A 322 -14.87 1.12 3.06
N ASP A 323 -15.33 1.06 1.81
CA ASP A 323 -16.47 1.85 1.31
C ASP A 323 -17.76 1.58 2.10
N ARG A 324 -18.03 0.29 2.40
CA ARG A 324 -19.19 -0.09 3.24
C ARG A 324 -19.07 0.48 4.64
N LYS A 325 -17.89 0.42 5.25
CA LYS A 325 -17.63 0.98 6.59
C LYS A 325 -17.83 2.51 6.58
N LEU A 326 -17.29 3.21 5.58
CA LEU A 326 -17.49 4.65 5.42
C LEU A 326 -18.97 5.03 5.22
N ALA A 327 -19.73 4.23 4.46
CA ALA A 327 -21.16 4.44 4.29
C ALA A 327 -21.92 4.33 5.63
N ILE A 328 -21.64 3.30 6.44
CA ILE A 328 -22.22 3.13 7.78
C ILE A 328 -21.91 4.35 8.67
N ILE A 329 -20.68 4.86 8.60
CA ILE A 329 -20.26 6.04 9.37
C ILE A 329 -21.04 7.28 8.93
N ARG A 330 -21.19 7.48 7.62
CA ARG A 330 -21.95 8.61 7.04
C ARG A 330 -23.43 8.55 7.39
N ASP A 331 -24.03 7.38 7.36
CA ASP A 331 -25.43 7.18 7.76
C ASP A 331 -25.62 7.47 9.24
N THR A 332 -24.69 7.00 10.09
CA THR A 332 -24.69 7.29 11.52
C THR A 332 -24.52 8.79 11.80
N TYR A 333 -23.61 9.47 11.09
CA TYR A 333 -23.46 10.92 11.14
C TYR A 333 -24.77 11.65 10.81
N THR A 334 -25.42 11.26 9.72
CA THR A 334 -26.65 11.90 9.23
C THR A 334 -27.77 11.75 10.27
N ALA A 335 -27.95 10.54 10.81
CA ALA A 335 -28.93 10.28 11.87
C ALA A 335 -28.68 11.12 13.14
N LEU A 336 -27.42 11.26 13.58
CA LEU A 336 -27.07 12.07 14.75
C LEU A 336 -27.27 13.56 14.51
N TYR A 337 -26.97 14.03 13.30
CA TYR A 337 -27.17 15.42 12.92
C TYR A 337 -28.67 15.77 12.87
N ASP A 338 -29.48 14.89 12.30
CA ASP A 338 -30.94 15.05 12.24
C ASP A 338 -31.55 15.07 13.64
N GLU A 339 -31.08 14.21 14.55
CA GLU A 339 -31.54 14.19 15.93
C GLU A 339 -31.11 15.45 16.71
N ALA A 340 -29.92 16.00 16.43
CA ALA A 340 -29.49 17.29 16.99
C ALA A 340 -30.32 18.47 16.47
N SER A 341 -30.65 18.47 15.17
CA SER A 341 -31.44 19.50 14.50
C SER A 341 -32.90 19.49 14.97
N SER A 342 -33.52 18.31 15.05
CA SER A 342 -34.87 18.12 15.58
C SER A 342 -34.99 18.63 17.02
N ASN A 343 -34.04 18.28 17.89
CA ASN A 343 -34.01 18.79 19.27
C ASN A 343 -33.92 20.32 19.33
N ARG A 344 -33.21 20.97 18.40
CA ARG A 344 -33.13 22.44 18.33
C ARG A 344 -34.47 23.06 17.92
N SER A 345 -35.16 22.44 16.97
CA SER A 345 -36.51 22.84 16.55
C SER A 345 -37.54 22.67 17.67
N GLU A 346 -37.53 21.52 18.37
CA GLU A 346 -38.40 21.27 19.52
C GLU A 346 -38.13 22.27 20.66
N MET A 347 -36.86 22.60 20.92
CA MET A 347 -36.50 23.59 21.94
C MET A 347 -36.96 25.01 21.56
N LEU A 348 -36.89 25.39 20.29
CA LEU A 348 -37.46 26.65 19.80
C LEU A 348 -38.99 26.67 19.91
N GLU A 349 -39.64 25.55 19.61
CA GLU A 349 -41.09 25.39 19.77
C GLU A 349 -41.51 25.54 21.25
N ILE A 350 -40.80 24.89 22.17
CA ILE A 350 -41.03 25.02 23.61
C ILE A 350 -40.80 26.46 24.07
N ILE A 351 -39.75 27.13 23.60
CA ILE A 351 -39.50 28.54 23.93
C ILE A 351 -40.66 29.42 23.45
N ILE A 352 -41.13 29.21 22.21
CA ILE A 352 -42.29 29.94 21.66
C ILE A 352 -43.55 29.67 22.49
N LEU A 353 -43.83 28.40 22.81
CA LEU A 353 -44.97 28.01 23.66
C LEU A 353 -44.89 28.65 25.06
N VAL A 354 -43.70 28.68 25.68
CA VAL A 354 -43.48 29.32 26.99
C VAL A 354 -43.65 30.83 26.89
N LEU A 355 -43.17 31.47 25.82
CA LEU A 355 -43.32 32.91 25.59
C LEU A 355 -44.81 33.28 25.45
N ILE A 356 -45.55 32.51 24.65
CA ILE A 356 -47.01 32.67 24.48
C ILE A 356 -47.73 32.46 25.81
N ALA A 357 -47.40 31.40 26.56
CA ALA A 357 -48.02 31.13 27.86
C ALA A 357 -47.75 32.27 28.86
N LEU A 358 -46.53 32.81 28.89
CA LEU A 358 -46.14 33.92 29.75
C LEU A 358 -46.93 35.20 29.38
N GLU A 359 -47.08 35.47 28.08
CA GLU A 359 -47.84 36.61 27.57
C GLU A 359 -49.33 36.52 27.91
N ILE A 360 -49.93 35.33 27.81
CA ILE A 360 -51.32 35.09 28.23
C ILE A 360 -51.49 35.32 29.74
N VAL A 361 -50.57 34.81 30.58
CA VAL A 361 -50.65 35.02 32.03
C VAL A 361 -50.52 36.51 32.38
N LEU A 362 -49.59 37.22 31.75
CA LEU A 362 -49.43 38.67 31.93
C LEU A 362 -50.66 39.46 31.46
N ALA A 363 -51.34 39.02 30.40
CA ALA A 363 -52.55 39.65 29.89
C ALA A 363 -53.77 39.43 30.79
N VAL A 364 -53.84 38.31 31.53
CA VAL A 364 -54.94 37.98 32.45
C VAL A 364 -54.77 38.60 33.84
N VAL A 365 -53.52 38.86 34.27
CA VAL A 365 -53.21 39.47 35.58
C VAL A 365 -53.25 41.00 35.54
N ARG A 366 -53.29 41.60 34.34
CA ARG A 366 -53.64 43.02 34.13
C ARG A 366 -55.15 43.19 33.99
#